data_AF-A0A934UHP0-F1
#
_entry.id   AF-A0A934UHP0-F1
#
_cell.length_a   1.000
_cell.length_b   1.000
_cell.length_c   1.000
_cell.angle_alpha   90.00
_cell.angle_beta   90.00
_cell.angle_gamma   90.00
#
_symmetry.space_group_name_H-M   'P 1'
#
loop_
_entity.id
_entity.type
_entity.pdbx_description
1 polymer ?
#
loop_
_entity_poly.entity_id
_entity_poly.type
_entity_poly.pdbx_seq_one_letter_code
_entity_poly.pdbx_strand_id
1 'polypeptide(L)'
;MLLLQRVWPACLLKGGNGLLELPLGAALFGMKPMTFYRTFSTKQPCPKLGHVRRFLRDHGTALAMAARRLGGPAASGRVFLLCEAVRHTRHLTRAQGSQLVYFHQLLTLEHVSDPDRIECGLFAQINLASDFVDECCLLSEKLGSLLRQIAEHDPTSDVLCQTSQEFPQVA
;
A
#
# COMPACT_ATOMS: atom_id res chain seq x y z
N MET A 1 -18.64 10.75 16.53
CA MET A 1 -17.26 10.53 16.02
C MET A 1 -16.58 9.38 16.78
N LEU A 2 -17.06 8.13 16.67
CA LEU A 2 -16.53 7.00 17.47
C LEU A 2 -16.34 5.67 16.70
N LEU A 3 -16.43 5.67 15.37
CA LEU A 3 -16.31 4.43 14.57
C LEU A 3 -14.95 4.19 13.90
N LEU A 4 -14.03 5.16 13.96
CA LEU A 4 -12.70 5.04 13.32
C LEU A 4 -11.62 4.42 14.23
N GLN A 5 -11.93 4.17 15.51
CA GLN A 5 -10.97 3.64 16.49
C GLN A 5 -10.98 2.11 16.63
N ARG A 6 -11.86 1.38 15.92
CA ARG A 6 -11.95 -0.10 16.02
C ARG A 6 -11.27 -0.87 14.89
N VAL A 7 -10.82 -0.20 13.82
CA VAL A 7 -10.20 -0.86 12.65
C VAL A 7 -8.67 -0.87 12.72
N TRP A 8 -8.10 -0.34 13.82
CA TRP A 8 -6.72 -0.57 14.18
C TRP A 8 -6.66 -1.16 15.58
N PRO A 9 -6.92 -2.47 15.77
CA PRO A 9 -6.53 -3.08 17.02
C PRO A 9 -5.02 -2.92 17.12
N ALA A 10 -4.58 -2.51 18.31
CA ALA A 10 -3.21 -2.48 18.77
C ALA A 10 -2.58 -3.90 18.80
N CYS A 11 -2.61 -4.62 17.68
CA CYS A 11 -1.72 -5.75 17.41
C CYS A 11 -0.38 -5.19 16.90
N LEU A 12 0.12 -4.24 17.67
CA LEU A 12 1.49 -3.81 17.69
C LEU A 12 2.27 -4.94 18.37
N LEU A 13 3.15 -5.58 17.61
CA LEU A 13 4.34 -6.26 18.13
C LEU A 13 4.11 -7.22 19.31
N LYS A 14 3.64 -8.43 19.01
CA LYS A 14 4.20 -9.59 19.69
C LYS A 14 4.90 -10.46 18.65
N GLY A 15 6.15 -10.08 18.38
CA GLY A 15 7.16 -11.05 17.96
C GLY A 15 7.26 -12.10 19.05
N GLY A 16 6.52 -13.18 18.88
CA GLY A 16 6.63 -14.37 19.69
C GLY A 16 7.00 -15.49 18.75
N ASN A 17 8.27 -15.88 18.78
CA ASN A 17 8.71 -17.19 18.30
C ASN A 17 8.13 -18.23 19.26
N GLY A 18 6.81 -18.41 19.21
CA GLY A 18 6.08 -19.39 19.99
C GLY A 18 6.02 -20.68 19.20
N LEU A 19 7.05 -21.50 19.37
CA LEU A 19 6.98 -22.94 19.17
C LEU A 19 5.82 -23.46 20.05
N LEU A 20 4.61 -23.53 19.51
CA LEU A 20 3.53 -24.28 20.14
C LEU A 20 3.59 -25.69 19.58
N GLU A 21 4.43 -26.48 20.22
CA GLU A 21 4.23 -27.92 20.36
C GLU A 21 2.79 -28.13 20.85
N LEU A 22 1.92 -28.67 19.99
CA LEU A 22 0.71 -29.35 20.43
C LEU A 22 0.93 -30.85 20.19
N PRO A 23 1.03 -31.65 21.26
CA PRO A 23 1.06 -33.10 21.12
C PRO A 23 -0.36 -33.66 20.99
N LEU A 24 -0.44 -34.76 20.25
CA LEU A 24 -1.38 -35.87 20.44
C LEU A 24 -2.88 -35.55 20.34
N GLY A 25 -3.48 -35.85 19.18
CA GLY A 25 -4.93 -36.02 19.10
C GLY A 25 -5.55 -35.98 17.71
N ALA A 26 -5.05 -36.74 16.73
CA ALA A 26 -5.77 -36.95 15.47
C ALA A 26 -5.34 -38.25 14.77
N ALA A 27 -5.49 -39.39 15.46
CA ALA A 27 -5.54 -40.69 14.81
C ALA A 27 -6.98 -41.19 14.97
N LEU A 28 -7.85 -40.87 14.01
CA LEU A 28 -9.14 -41.53 13.74
C LEU A 28 -9.82 -40.81 12.57
N PHE A 29 -9.33 -41.05 11.35
CA PHE A 29 -10.09 -41.09 10.09
C PHE A 29 -9.05 -41.24 8.98
N GLY A 30 -9.11 -42.34 8.24
CA GLY A 30 -8.22 -42.66 7.13
C GLY A 30 -8.40 -41.76 5.91
N MET A 31 -8.40 -40.44 6.10
CA MET A 31 -8.24 -39.47 5.03
C MET A 31 -6.77 -39.06 4.99
N LYS A 32 -6.12 -39.29 3.84
CA LYS A 32 -4.81 -38.69 3.57
C LYS A 32 -4.97 -37.18 3.80
N PRO A 33 -4.27 -36.57 4.78
CA PRO A 33 -4.32 -35.13 4.92
C PRO A 33 -3.80 -34.58 3.60
N MET A 34 -4.66 -33.86 2.88
CA MET A 34 -4.21 -32.99 1.81
C MET A 34 -3.43 -31.90 2.53
N THR A 35 -2.14 -32.15 2.73
CA THR A 35 -1.20 -31.19 3.26
C THR A 35 -1.19 -30.06 2.27
N PHE A 36 -2.02 -29.05 2.52
CA PHE A 36 -1.82 -27.74 1.94
C PHE A 36 -0.57 -27.22 2.63
N TYR A 37 0.59 -27.70 2.17
CA TYR A 37 1.86 -27.08 2.50
C TYR A 37 1.78 -25.70 1.86
N ARG A 38 1.22 -24.75 2.62
CA ARG A 38 1.40 -23.35 2.33
C ARG A 38 2.89 -23.17 2.51
N THR A 39 3.63 -23.27 1.41
CA THR A 39 5.05 -22.97 1.41
C THR A 39 5.15 -21.53 1.87
N PHE A 40 5.44 -21.34 3.16
CA PHE A 40 6.09 -20.15 3.66
C PHE A 40 7.48 -20.19 3.06
N SER A 41 7.55 -19.90 1.76
CA SER A 41 8.80 -19.59 1.10
C SER A 41 9.37 -18.42 1.89
N THR A 42 10.45 -18.72 2.60
CA THR A 42 11.20 -17.85 3.51
C THR A 42 11.90 -16.70 2.77
N LYS A 43 11.49 -16.40 1.53
CA LYS A 43 11.94 -15.22 0.81
C LYS A 43 11.36 -14.00 1.53
N GLN A 44 12.25 -13.28 2.20
CA GLN A 44 12.02 -11.99 2.84
C GLN A 44 11.10 -11.13 1.97
N PRO A 45 10.09 -10.45 2.55
CA PRO A 45 9.21 -9.55 1.79
C PRO A 45 10.06 -8.58 0.99
N CYS A 46 9.73 -8.35 -0.28
CA CYS A 46 10.49 -7.41 -1.10
C CYS A 46 10.63 -6.06 -0.38
N PRO A 47 11.81 -5.42 -0.41
CA PRO A 47 12.09 -4.23 0.40
C PRO A 47 11.05 -3.13 0.16
N LYS A 48 10.61 -2.95 -1.10
CA LYS A 48 9.51 -2.06 -1.52
C LYS A 48 8.23 -2.25 -0.69
N LEU A 49 7.80 -3.50 -0.50
CA LEU A 49 6.59 -3.80 0.27
C LEU A 49 6.78 -3.48 1.75
N GLY A 50 8.00 -3.63 2.27
CA GLY A 50 8.36 -3.20 3.62
C GLY A 50 8.17 -1.69 3.81
N HIS A 51 8.63 -0.87 2.86
CA HIS A 51 8.45 0.58 2.88
C HIS A 51 6.96 0.97 2.82
N VAL A 52 6.18 0.36 1.92
CA VAL A 52 4.75 0.63 1.79
C VAL A 52 3.99 0.24 3.06
N ARG A 53 4.28 -0.93 3.64
CA ARG A 53 3.65 -1.38 4.89
C ARG A 53 3.96 -0.44 6.05
N ARG A 54 5.20 0.01 6.15
CA ARG A 54 5.61 0.96 7.18
C ARG A 54 4.86 2.28 7.02
N PHE A 55 4.81 2.83 5.81
CA PHE A 55 4.08 4.06 5.53
C PHE A 55 2.58 3.93 5.86
N LEU A 56 1.93 2.85 5.42
CA LEU A 56 0.49 2.64 5.68
C LEU A 56 0.20 2.42 7.17
N ARG A 57 1.14 1.83 7.93
CA ARG A 57 1.02 1.74 9.39
C ARG A 57 1.13 3.10 10.06
N ASP A 58 2.12 3.89 9.64
CA ASP A 58 2.47 5.14 10.32
C ASP A 58 1.53 6.29 9.90
N HIS A 59 1.00 6.27 8.67
CA HIS A 59 0.21 7.35 8.07
C HIS A 59 -1.15 6.94 7.47
N GLY A 60 -1.53 5.65 7.51
CA GLY A 60 -2.74 5.16 6.83
C GLY A 60 -4.04 5.78 7.30
N THR A 61 -4.19 6.07 8.60
CA THR A 61 -5.39 6.73 9.12
C THR A 61 -5.50 8.17 8.65
N ALA A 62 -4.38 8.91 8.67
CA ALA A 62 -4.33 10.29 8.17
C ALA A 62 -4.64 10.34 6.67
N LEU A 63 -4.06 9.41 5.90
CA LEU A 63 -4.36 9.24 4.47
C LEU A 63 -5.84 8.94 4.22
N ALA A 64 -6.46 8.06 5.01
CA ALA A 64 -7.89 7.73 4.88
C ALA A 64 -8.79 8.92 5.20
N MET A 65 -8.43 9.77 6.18
CA MET A 65 -9.17 10.99 6.51
C MET A 65 -9.05 12.06 5.44
N ALA A 66 -7.83 12.28 4.93
CA ALA A 66 -7.56 13.20 3.83
C ALA A 66 -8.30 12.76 2.55
N ALA A 67 -8.19 11.48 2.20
CA ALA A 67 -8.91 10.91 1.07
C ALA A 67 -10.44 11.04 1.22
N ARG A 68 -10.97 10.91 2.45
CA ARG A 68 -12.40 11.11 2.71
C ARG A 68 -12.85 12.54 2.44
N ARG A 69 -12.03 13.53 2.80
CA ARG A 69 -12.35 14.94 2.60
C ARG A 69 -12.23 15.36 1.14
N LEU A 70 -11.25 14.83 0.41
CA LEU A 70 -10.97 15.21 -0.97
C LEU A 70 -11.78 14.41 -2.00
N GLY A 71 -11.90 13.10 -1.82
CA GLY A 71 -12.55 12.18 -2.77
C GLY A 71 -13.74 11.42 -2.18
N GLY A 72 -14.22 11.83 -1.00
CA GLY A 72 -15.41 11.27 -0.38
C GLY A 72 -15.20 9.89 0.26
N PRO A 73 -16.30 9.26 0.74
CA PRO A 73 -16.25 7.98 1.44
C PRO A 73 -15.64 6.84 0.60
N ALA A 74 -15.84 6.86 -0.73
CA ALA A 74 -15.28 5.87 -1.64
C ALA A 74 -13.75 5.90 -1.66
N ALA A 75 -13.15 7.10 -1.72
CA ALA A 75 -11.69 7.26 -1.70
C ALA A 75 -11.10 6.79 -0.37
N SER A 76 -11.74 7.10 0.76
CA SER A 76 -11.36 6.59 2.08
C SER A 76 -11.43 5.06 2.13
N GLY A 77 -12.49 4.47 1.60
CA GLY A 77 -12.66 3.02 1.47
C GLY A 77 -11.51 2.35 0.71
N ARG A 78 -11.04 2.96 -0.38
CA ARG A 78 -9.89 2.46 -1.15
C ARG A 78 -8.61 2.41 -0.31
N VAL A 79 -8.40 3.36 0.60
CA VAL A 79 -7.22 3.33 1.50
C VAL A 79 -7.27 2.11 2.41
N PHE A 80 -8.44 1.81 2.98
CA PHE A 80 -8.61 0.62 3.82
C PHE A 80 -8.39 -0.67 3.03
N LEU A 81 -8.94 -0.76 1.81
CA LEU A 81 -8.72 -1.91 0.92
C LEU A 81 -7.24 -2.07 0.55
N LEU A 82 -6.52 -0.97 0.32
CA LEU A 82 -5.09 -1.00 0.06
C LEU A 82 -4.32 -1.52 1.28
N CYS A 83 -4.64 -1.03 2.49
CA CYS A 83 -4.05 -1.51 3.73
C CYS A 83 -4.23 -3.03 3.91
N GLU A 84 -5.43 -3.55 3.70
CA GLU A 84 -5.71 -4.98 3.79
C GLU A 84 -5.01 -5.78 2.66
N ALA A 85 -5.06 -5.30 1.43
CA ALA A 85 -4.40 -5.97 0.31
C ALA A 85 -2.88 -6.10 0.53
N VAL A 86 -2.25 -5.05 1.07
CA VAL A 86 -0.81 -5.01 1.35
C VAL A 86 -0.42 -5.93 2.52
N ARG A 87 -1.33 -6.24 3.45
CA ARG A 87 -1.07 -7.18 4.56
C ARG A 87 -0.86 -8.62 4.07
N HIS A 88 -1.62 -9.05 3.07
CA HIS A 88 -1.61 -10.44 2.60
C HIS A 88 -0.71 -10.70 1.39
N THR A 89 -0.20 -9.66 0.75
CA THR A 89 0.67 -9.79 -0.44
C THR A 89 2.13 -10.05 -0.06
N ARG A 90 2.88 -10.71 -0.96
CA ARG A 90 4.34 -10.93 -0.83
C ARG A 90 5.16 -9.96 -1.65
N HIS A 91 4.56 -9.45 -2.73
CA HIS A 91 5.15 -8.48 -3.65
C HIS A 91 4.18 -7.33 -3.89
N LEU A 92 4.74 -6.13 -4.09
CA LEU A 92 3.96 -4.97 -4.48
C LEU A 92 3.45 -5.18 -5.91
N THR A 93 2.13 -5.27 -6.08
CA THR A 93 1.53 -5.46 -7.39
C THR A 93 1.41 -4.13 -8.14
N ARG A 94 1.36 -4.18 -9.48
CA ARG A 94 1.11 -2.98 -10.30
C ARG A 94 -0.19 -2.27 -9.91
N ALA A 95 -1.21 -3.03 -9.54
CA ALA A 95 -2.48 -2.49 -9.05
C ALA A 95 -2.29 -1.69 -7.76
N GLN A 96 -1.54 -2.21 -6.78
CA GLN A 96 -1.23 -1.50 -5.54
C GLN A 96 -0.38 -0.25 -5.79
N GLY A 97 0.60 -0.32 -6.69
CA GLY A 97 1.39 0.84 -7.10
C GLY A 97 0.52 1.92 -7.74
N SER A 98 -0.38 1.54 -8.64
CA SER A 98 -1.33 2.47 -9.27
C SER A 98 -2.29 3.10 -8.24
N GLN A 99 -2.71 2.36 -7.21
CA GLN A 99 -3.51 2.93 -6.12
C GLN A 99 -2.73 3.97 -5.30
N LEU A 100 -1.45 3.73 -5.01
CA LEU A 100 -0.59 4.71 -4.32
C LEU A 100 -0.43 5.98 -5.15
N VAL A 101 -0.23 5.84 -6.47
CA VAL A 101 -0.19 6.97 -7.40
C VAL A 101 -1.52 7.73 -7.37
N TYR A 102 -2.66 7.03 -7.49
CA TYR A 102 -3.98 7.66 -7.41
C TYR A 102 -4.16 8.51 -6.13
N PHE A 103 -3.73 8.02 -4.97
CA PHE A 103 -3.81 8.80 -3.73
C PHE A 103 -2.88 10.01 -3.73
N HIS A 104 -1.70 9.90 -4.34
CA HIS A 104 -0.82 11.03 -4.52
C HIS A 104 -1.49 12.11 -5.39
N GLN A 105 -2.05 11.72 -6.53
CA GLN A 105 -2.79 12.63 -7.43
C GLN A 105 -3.99 13.30 -6.74
N LEU A 106 -4.70 12.54 -5.89
CA LEU A 106 -5.81 13.07 -5.10
C LEU A 106 -5.33 14.13 -4.10
N LEU A 107 -4.22 13.88 -3.39
CA LEU A 107 -3.65 14.81 -2.43
C LEU A 107 -3.02 16.05 -3.10
N THR A 108 -2.49 15.90 -4.31
CA THR A 108 -1.97 17.03 -5.11
C THR A 108 -3.05 17.73 -5.93
N LEU A 109 -4.33 17.39 -5.72
CA LEU A 109 -5.49 18.06 -6.32
C LEU A 109 -5.51 18.03 -7.86
N GLU A 110 -4.91 17.01 -8.48
CA GLU A 110 -4.73 16.95 -9.95
C GLU A 110 -6.06 17.04 -10.73
N HIS A 111 -7.14 16.50 -10.16
CA HIS A 111 -8.44 16.41 -10.82
C HIS A 111 -9.48 17.46 -10.35
N VAL A 112 -9.06 18.45 -9.56
CA VAL A 112 -9.99 19.41 -8.94
C VAL A 112 -10.54 20.45 -9.92
N SER A 113 -9.90 20.61 -11.08
CA SER A 113 -10.37 21.53 -12.14
C SER A 113 -11.53 20.98 -12.98
N ASP A 114 -11.86 19.69 -12.82
CA ASP A 114 -12.92 19.02 -13.58
C ASP A 114 -14.26 19.12 -12.84
N PRO A 115 -15.23 19.90 -13.33
CA PRO A 115 -16.51 20.13 -12.66
C PRO A 115 -17.41 18.88 -12.63
N ASP A 116 -17.18 17.89 -13.50
CA ASP A 116 -17.95 16.64 -13.54
C ASP A 116 -17.52 15.65 -12.44
N ARG A 117 -16.44 15.98 -11.72
CA ARG A 117 -15.86 15.13 -10.68
C ARG A 117 -16.25 15.58 -9.28
N ILE A 118 -16.44 14.58 -8.41
CA ILE A 118 -16.79 14.81 -7.00
C ILE A 118 -15.70 15.60 -6.26
N GLU A 119 -14.45 15.44 -6.70
CA GLU A 119 -13.28 16.11 -6.14
C GLU A 119 -13.41 17.64 -6.23
N CYS A 120 -13.94 18.18 -7.34
CA CYS A 120 -14.15 19.62 -7.51
C CYS A 120 -15.14 20.18 -6.48
N GLY A 121 -16.30 19.52 -6.33
CA GLY A 121 -17.32 19.94 -5.38
C GLY A 121 -16.91 19.79 -3.92
N LEU A 122 -16.12 18.76 -3.59
CA LEU A 122 -15.60 18.55 -2.24
C LEU A 122 -14.49 19.54 -1.90
N PHE A 123 -13.60 19.84 -2.83
CA PHE A 123 -12.54 20.82 -2.63
C PHE A 123 -13.09 22.23 -2.39
N ALA A 124 -14.15 22.64 -3.11
CA ALA A 124 -14.79 23.93 -2.91
C ALA A 124 -15.34 24.15 -1.48
N GLN A 125 -15.57 23.07 -0.73
CA GLN A 125 -16.04 23.11 0.66
C GLN A 125 -14.90 23.17 1.68
N ILE A 126 -13.63 23.04 1.24
CA ILE A 126 -12.48 23.01 2.12
C ILE A 126 -12.05 24.43 2.45
N ASN A 127 -11.91 24.70 3.75
CA ASN A 127 -11.32 25.95 4.22
C ASN A 127 -9.79 25.91 4.04
N LEU A 128 -9.27 26.76 3.15
CA LEU A 128 -7.84 26.84 2.86
C LEU A 128 -7.01 27.37 4.03
N ALA A 129 -7.62 28.09 4.97
CA ALA A 129 -6.96 28.61 6.17
C ALA A 129 -6.96 27.60 7.33
N SER A 130 -7.30 26.33 7.07
CA SER A 130 -7.31 25.28 8.11
C SER A 130 -6.05 24.43 8.04
N ASP A 131 -5.59 23.96 9.21
CA ASP A 131 -4.43 23.06 9.39
C ASP A 131 -4.52 21.77 8.55
N PHE A 132 -5.72 21.43 8.08
CA PHE A 132 -5.94 20.32 7.17
C PHE A 132 -5.13 20.45 5.86
N VAL A 133 -4.96 21.66 5.34
CA VAL A 133 -4.17 21.87 4.11
C VAL A 133 -2.71 21.53 4.36
N ASP A 134 -2.16 21.98 5.48
CA ASP A 134 -0.78 21.69 5.89
C ASP A 134 -0.57 20.18 6.10
N GLU A 135 -1.52 19.51 6.76
CA GLU A 135 -1.50 18.04 6.90
C GLU A 135 -1.53 17.34 5.54
N CYS A 136 -2.36 17.81 4.60
CA CYS A 136 -2.43 17.28 3.25
C CYS A 136 -1.12 17.46 2.47
N CYS A 137 -0.50 18.64 2.57
CA CYS A 137 0.80 18.93 1.95
C CYS A 137 1.91 18.03 2.53
N LEU A 138 1.95 17.86 3.85
CA LEU A 138 2.92 16.99 4.50
C LEU A 138 2.70 15.51 4.15
N LEU A 139 1.46 15.07 4.04
CA LEU A 139 1.13 13.71 3.59
C LEU A 139 1.49 13.48 2.12
N SER A 140 1.25 14.45 1.25
CA SER A 140 1.57 14.33 -0.18
C SER A 140 3.08 14.24 -0.39
N GLU A 141 3.87 15.03 0.33
CA GLU A 141 5.34 14.97 0.28
C GLU A 141 5.86 13.61 0.75
N LYS A 142 5.37 13.09 1.88
CA LYS A 142 5.75 11.76 2.39
C LYS A 142 5.38 10.65 1.42
N LEU A 143 4.19 10.73 0.81
CA LEU A 143 3.75 9.75 -0.19
C LEU A 143 4.58 9.84 -1.48
N GLY A 144 4.94 11.05 -1.92
CA GLY A 144 5.83 11.26 -3.06
C GLY A 144 7.24 10.72 -2.82
N SER A 145 7.77 10.91 -1.60
CA SER A 145 9.04 10.29 -1.18
C SER A 145 8.97 8.76 -1.21
N LEU A 146 7.88 8.17 -0.74
CA LEU A 146 7.65 6.72 -0.81
C LEU A 146 7.59 6.22 -2.26
N LEU A 147 6.86 6.90 -3.14
CA LEU A 147 6.76 6.54 -4.56
C LEU A 147 8.14 6.56 -5.24
N ARG A 148 8.98 7.54 -4.89
CA ARG A 148 10.36 7.65 -5.38
C ARG A 148 11.22 6.48 -4.90
N GLN A 149 11.15 6.13 -3.62
CA GLN A 149 11.85 4.95 -3.07
C GLN A 149 11.42 3.65 -3.76
N ILE A 150 10.13 3.51 -4.10
CA ILE A 150 9.61 2.35 -4.82
C ILE A 150 10.17 2.29 -6.25
N ALA A 151 10.31 3.44 -6.91
CA ALA A 151 10.86 3.54 -8.26
C ALA A 151 12.36 3.26 -8.31
N GLU A 152 13.15 3.82 -7.38
CA GLU A 152 14.60 3.60 -7.28
C GLU A 152 14.96 2.12 -7.07
N HIS A 153 14.10 1.35 -6.39
CA HIS A 153 14.32 -0.07 -6.17
C HIS A 153 13.80 -0.96 -7.31
N ASP A 154 13.35 -0.43 -8.46
CA ASP A 154 12.93 -1.25 -9.59
C ASP A 154 14.12 -1.71 -10.43
N PRO A 155 14.51 -3.00 -10.37
CA PRO A 155 15.63 -3.50 -11.18
C PRO A 155 15.30 -3.52 -12.68
N THR A 156 14.05 -3.24 -13.06
CA THR A 156 13.57 -3.27 -14.44
C THR A 156 14.03 -2.07 -15.29
N SER A 157 14.47 -0.97 -14.68
CA SER A 157 15.00 0.18 -15.42
C SER A 157 16.43 -0.02 -15.93
N ASP A 158 17.19 -0.97 -15.38
CA ASP A 158 18.57 -1.24 -15.82
C ASP A 158 18.65 -2.24 -16.99
N VAL A 159 17.56 -2.92 -17.35
CA VAL A 159 17.57 -3.99 -18.38
C VAL A 159 17.33 -3.46 -19.80
N LEU A 160 16.95 -2.20 -19.99
CA LEU A 160 16.78 -1.60 -21.32
C LEU A 160 18.02 -0.90 -21.88
N CYS A 161 19.15 -0.86 -21.15
CA CYS A 161 20.37 -0.18 -21.60
C CYS A 161 21.49 -1.09 -22.13
N GLN A 162 21.27 -2.41 -22.26
CA GLN A 162 22.33 -3.34 -22.71
C GLN A 162 22.02 -4.13 -24.00
N THR A 163 20.93 -3.86 -24.72
CA THR A 163 20.67 -4.53 -26.01
C THR A 163 21.05 -3.69 -27.24
N SER A 164 21.97 -2.74 -27.11
CA SER A 164 22.51 -1.98 -28.25
C SER A 164 24.03 -1.92 -28.19
N GLN A 165 24.70 -3.07 -28.19
CA GLN A 165 26.06 -3.20 -28.71
C GLN A 165 26.42 -4.67 -28.88
N GLU A 166 26.26 -5.17 -30.11
CA GLU A 166 27.21 -6.03 -30.83
C GLU A 166 26.48 -6.67 -32.02
N PHE A 167 26.63 -6.06 -33.20
CA PHE A 167 26.63 -6.82 -34.43
C PHE A 167 28.07 -6.82 -34.94
N PRO A 168 28.78 -7.98 -34.97
CA PRO A 168 30.09 -8.06 -35.56
C PRO A 168 29.95 -7.91 -37.09
N GLN A 169 30.61 -6.90 -37.64
CA GLN A 169 30.84 -6.78 -39.08
C GLN A 169 31.76 -7.94 -39.49
N VAL A 170 31.25 -8.88 -40.27
CA VAL A 170 32.05 -9.92 -40.95
C VAL A 170 31.66 -9.94 -42.42
N ALA A 171 32.71 -9.94 -43.25
CA ALA A 171 32.81 -10.03 -44.71
C ALA A 171 32.88 -8.69 -45.45
#